data_AF-A0AAN8N777-F1
#
_entry.id   AF-A0AAN8N777-F1
#
_cell.length_a   1.000
_cell.length_b   1.000
_cell.length_c   1.000
_cell.angle_alpha   90.00
_cell.angle_beta   90.00
_cell.angle_gamma   90.00
#
_symmetry.space_group_name_H-M   'P 1'
#
loop_
_entity.id
_entity.type
_entity.pdbx_description
1 polymer ?
#
loop_
_entity_poly.entity_id
_entity_poly.type
_entity_poly.pdbx_seq_one_letter_code
_entity_poly.pdbx_strand_id
1 'polypeptide(L)'
;MFTLFFGGEKWAPNCLTPEGENVGTVLRRAYCNAYARLAFRLKHLDNIIGFDPINEPVPGYIGLFALTEFNENVYLHLGYMPSALQGMALAGGARVEDVYIYRRSWPGPSVRPMYPEVSLNSKHHKAWVGPDIWKDLGVYKLDSKGNPILGEKGYTYFRNEHDTGEPVNFERDYYVPFVRQYQAAIKKALEGGKASDWMFVEPIPNLDPPTFKPHIHFPPGGDAGFSSATGLSDEIATHDNLVYAPHWYDIRVLYEKALWYTVNFNVTELAKGSREMGSLTFYGKSGLKDNYTAQFATRVEQLAVFRPPHPETQDVDTAVNKIKNTPTPLMIGETGIPFDMNNQSAYEDGNMHTQLVMMNAICGAMERLMMNWTLWTLSLETDCLRNADGTLGAPFACGEGWNSEDFSVVTRDPAMTEVPLDSSKQNTVPPVNDNGHVLTRGRMFGDLYKGCRATGSWVRPYAAKTAGDPKNAEFDAHQAIYKTTYSASNGNTEISRTTEIFVPVYHYMRREVTLTWSVVGADKVVLEGSTHKFSAADDAPFTYKGDQGYIELEYDIKKQTLKVKHDRKAAECLINVELKAELEPNTGPWWGWRWARMFFGSFL
;
A
#
# COMPACT_ATOMS: atom_id res chain seq x y z
N MET A 1 7.74 14.26 -18.68
CA MET A 1 9.04 13.76 -18.19
C MET A 1 9.15 12.24 -18.24
N PHE A 2 8.19 11.47 -17.71
CA PHE A 2 8.27 10.00 -17.72
C PHE A 2 8.47 9.36 -19.11
N THR A 3 7.83 9.87 -20.16
CA THR A 3 8.08 9.43 -21.54
C THR A 3 9.56 9.55 -21.93
N LEU A 4 10.21 10.66 -21.54
CA LEU A 4 11.64 10.89 -21.81
C LEU A 4 12.50 9.98 -20.93
N PHE A 5 12.15 9.82 -19.65
CA PHE A 5 12.87 8.95 -18.73
C PHE A 5 12.86 7.50 -19.21
N PHE A 6 11.69 6.93 -19.51
CA PHE A 6 11.57 5.52 -19.83
C PHE A 6 11.97 5.18 -21.27
N GLY A 7 11.62 6.02 -22.25
CA GLY A 7 11.82 5.71 -23.67
C GLY A 7 12.28 6.90 -24.52
N GLY A 8 13.06 7.82 -23.94
CA GLY A 8 13.52 9.03 -24.63
C GLY A 8 14.24 8.75 -25.95
N GLU A 9 14.99 7.66 -26.04
CA GLU A 9 15.69 7.24 -27.25
C GLU A 9 14.75 7.00 -28.43
N LYS A 10 13.55 6.49 -28.15
CA LYS A 10 12.57 6.11 -29.15
C LYS A 10 11.57 7.24 -29.41
N TRP A 11 11.04 7.83 -28.35
CA TRP A 11 9.94 8.79 -28.44
C TRP A 11 10.42 10.24 -28.60
N ALA A 12 11.68 10.53 -28.28
CA ALA A 12 12.30 11.83 -28.42
C ALA A 12 13.80 11.72 -28.83
N PRO A 13 14.10 11.09 -29.98
CA PRO A 13 15.48 10.74 -30.37
C PRO A 13 16.40 11.97 -30.49
N ASN A 14 15.85 13.12 -30.87
CA ASN A 14 16.60 14.37 -31.03
C ASN A 14 16.81 15.13 -29.70
N CYS A 15 16.28 14.62 -28.58
CA CYS A 15 16.50 15.21 -27.27
C CYS A 15 17.85 14.72 -26.71
N LEU A 16 18.92 15.44 -27.09
CA LEU A 16 20.30 15.09 -26.76
C LEU A 16 20.92 16.07 -25.75
N THR A 17 21.87 15.59 -24.96
CA THR A 17 22.78 16.44 -24.17
C THR A 17 23.79 17.14 -25.08
N PRO A 18 24.54 18.14 -24.59
CA PRO A 18 25.62 18.78 -25.36
C PRO A 18 26.67 17.79 -25.88
N GLU A 19 26.85 16.65 -25.20
CA GLU A 19 27.78 15.58 -25.57
C GLU A 19 27.20 14.61 -26.61
N GLY A 20 25.94 14.80 -27.03
CA GLY A 20 25.28 13.99 -28.05
C GLY A 20 24.60 12.72 -27.54
N GLU A 21 24.48 12.53 -26.22
CA GLU A 21 23.78 11.38 -25.64
C GLU A 21 22.29 11.67 -25.45
N ASN A 22 21.41 10.68 -25.65
CA ASN A 22 19.98 10.86 -25.42
C ASN A 22 19.68 11.09 -23.94
N VAL A 23 18.83 12.09 -23.65
CA VAL A 23 18.48 12.48 -22.29
C VAL A 23 17.86 11.34 -21.49
N GLY A 24 17.08 10.45 -22.12
CA GLY A 24 16.49 9.28 -21.45
C GLY A 24 17.55 8.33 -20.88
N THR A 25 18.57 8.01 -21.68
CA THR A 25 19.72 7.19 -21.25
C THR A 25 20.44 7.83 -20.06
N VAL A 26 20.70 9.13 -20.14
CA VAL A 26 21.38 9.90 -19.09
C VAL A 26 20.57 9.90 -17.80
N LEU A 27 19.26 10.14 -17.88
CA LEU A 27 18.37 10.16 -16.73
C LEU A 27 18.32 8.80 -16.02
N ARG A 28 18.12 7.69 -16.75
CA ARG A 28 18.08 6.36 -16.14
C ARG A 28 19.42 5.94 -15.55
N ARG A 29 20.53 6.24 -16.24
CA ARG A 29 21.88 5.99 -15.70
C ARG A 29 22.15 6.80 -14.44
N ALA A 30 21.82 8.09 -14.44
CA ALA A 30 21.98 8.95 -13.28
C ALA A 30 21.13 8.46 -12.09
N TYR A 31 19.88 8.07 -12.35
CA TYR A 31 18.98 7.48 -11.35
C TYR A 31 19.58 6.21 -10.73
N CYS A 32 19.95 5.23 -11.56
CA CYS A 32 20.54 3.98 -11.08
C CYS A 32 21.84 4.22 -10.29
N ASN A 33 22.70 5.14 -10.76
CA ASN A 33 23.95 5.47 -10.07
C ASN A 33 23.72 6.17 -8.73
N ALA A 34 22.69 7.02 -8.61
CA ALA A 34 22.34 7.70 -7.37
C ALA A 34 21.91 6.68 -6.29
N TYR A 35 21.02 5.76 -6.64
CA TYR A 35 20.56 4.72 -5.71
C TYR A 35 21.62 3.65 -5.46
N ALA A 36 22.44 3.29 -6.45
CA ALA A 36 23.61 2.43 -6.23
C ALA A 36 24.60 3.07 -5.24
N ARG A 37 24.79 4.39 -5.29
CA ARG A 37 25.60 5.10 -4.30
C ARG A 37 24.97 5.03 -2.91
N LEU A 38 23.66 5.20 -2.78
CA LEU A 38 22.93 5.00 -1.52
C LEU A 38 23.11 3.58 -0.99
N ALA A 39 22.85 2.56 -1.81
CA ALA A 39 23.00 1.15 -1.46
C ALA A 39 24.43 0.84 -0.98
N PHE A 40 25.46 1.31 -1.68
CA PHE A 40 26.85 1.14 -1.25
C PHE A 40 27.13 1.71 0.14
N ARG A 41 26.51 2.84 0.50
CA ARG A 41 26.65 3.46 1.83
C ARG A 41 25.95 2.64 2.91
N LEU A 42 24.84 1.99 2.56
CA LEU A 42 24.03 1.19 3.49
C LEU A 42 24.45 -0.28 3.55
N LYS A 43 25.32 -0.75 2.65
CA LYS A 43 25.60 -2.19 2.47
C LYS A 43 26.07 -2.96 3.71
N HIS A 44 26.58 -2.28 4.72
CA HIS A 44 27.09 -2.89 5.95
C HIS A 44 25.98 -3.21 6.98
N LEU A 45 24.76 -2.69 6.76
CA LEU A 45 23.59 -2.87 7.60
C LEU A 45 22.88 -4.18 7.24
N ASP A 46 22.54 -4.99 8.23
CA ASP A 46 21.81 -6.27 8.06
C ASP A 46 20.29 -6.11 8.13
N ASN A 47 19.80 -4.92 8.49
CA ASN A 47 18.38 -4.60 8.59
C ASN A 47 17.81 -3.90 7.33
N ILE A 48 18.59 -3.80 6.25
CA ILE A 48 18.09 -3.37 4.94
C ILE A 48 17.54 -4.60 4.22
N ILE A 49 16.22 -4.68 4.11
CA ILE A 49 15.52 -5.83 3.52
C ILE A 49 15.44 -5.78 1.99
N GLY A 50 15.66 -4.60 1.39
CA GLY A 50 15.65 -4.43 -0.06
C GLY A 50 15.41 -2.98 -0.47
N PHE A 51 15.06 -2.80 -1.75
CA PHE A 51 14.92 -1.50 -2.40
C PHE A 51 13.67 -1.47 -3.27
N ASP A 52 12.98 -0.35 -3.25
CA ASP A 52 11.92 -0.03 -4.20
C ASP A 52 12.52 0.75 -5.38
N PRO A 53 12.41 0.27 -6.64
CA PRO A 53 12.94 0.98 -7.80
C PRO A 53 12.26 2.30 -8.10
N ILE A 54 10.94 2.43 -7.89
CA ILE A 54 10.18 3.64 -8.20
C ILE A 54 8.74 3.54 -7.67
N ASN A 55 8.31 4.60 -6.96
CA ASN A 55 6.94 4.76 -6.53
C ASN A 55 6.00 5.09 -7.72
N GLU A 56 4.91 4.35 -7.84
CA GLU A 56 3.81 4.47 -8.80
C GLU A 56 4.30 4.72 -10.25
N PRO A 57 4.90 3.70 -10.91
CA PRO A 57 5.51 3.85 -12.22
C PRO A 57 4.50 4.21 -13.31
N VAL A 58 4.32 5.51 -13.56
CA VAL A 58 3.43 5.98 -14.63
C VAL A 58 4.13 6.04 -16.00
N PRO A 59 3.46 5.65 -17.10
CA PRO A 59 4.06 5.58 -18.43
C PRO A 59 4.33 6.95 -19.08
N GLY A 60 3.82 8.04 -18.50
CA GLY A 60 3.70 9.31 -19.21
C GLY A 60 2.78 9.15 -20.43
N TYR A 61 3.32 9.39 -21.63
CA TYR A 61 2.58 9.25 -22.89
C TYR A 61 2.76 7.89 -23.56
N ILE A 62 3.64 7.02 -23.07
CA ILE A 62 3.93 5.73 -23.72
C ILE A 62 2.68 4.84 -23.69
N GLY A 63 2.27 4.31 -24.84
CA GLY A 63 1.04 3.52 -24.99
C GLY A 63 -0.25 4.34 -25.01
N LEU A 64 -0.16 5.68 -25.06
CA LEU A 64 -1.33 6.55 -25.14
C LEU A 64 -2.12 6.28 -26.43
N PHE A 65 -3.42 6.05 -26.28
CA PHE A 65 -4.31 5.71 -27.40
C PHE A 65 -4.40 6.83 -28.46
N ALA A 66 -4.55 8.08 -28.01
CA ALA A 66 -4.64 9.27 -28.86
C ALA A 66 -4.15 10.52 -28.12
N LEU A 67 -3.55 11.48 -28.83
CA LEU A 67 -3.10 12.75 -28.26
C LEU A 67 -4.24 13.69 -27.84
N THR A 68 -5.41 13.53 -28.43
CA THR A 68 -6.57 14.42 -28.27
C THR A 68 -7.58 13.92 -27.25
N GLU A 69 -7.40 12.71 -26.73
CA GLU A 69 -8.36 12.04 -25.86
C GLU A 69 -7.66 11.36 -24.69
N PHE A 70 -8.40 11.13 -23.62
CA PHE A 70 -7.96 10.32 -22.49
C PHE A 70 -8.70 9.00 -22.48
N ASN A 71 -8.07 7.97 -21.90
CA ASN A 71 -8.81 6.78 -21.53
C ASN A 71 -9.48 7.01 -20.17
N GLU A 72 -10.75 7.41 -20.21
CA GLU A 72 -11.58 7.71 -19.03
C GLU A 72 -11.76 6.49 -18.08
N ASN A 73 -11.42 5.28 -18.52
CA ASN A 73 -11.56 4.05 -17.75
C ASN A 73 -10.27 3.60 -17.03
N VAL A 74 -9.11 4.19 -17.35
CA VAL A 74 -7.80 3.72 -16.83
C VAL A 74 -7.19 4.71 -15.84
N TYR A 75 -7.36 6.01 -16.08
CA TYR A 75 -6.80 7.06 -15.21
C TYR A 75 -7.91 7.81 -14.48
N LEU A 76 -7.63 8.19 -13.23
CA LEU A 76 -8.53 9.04 -12.44
C LEU A 76 -8.52 10.47 -12.99
N HIS A 77 -9.69 11.03 -13.30
CA HIS A 77 -9.83 12.38 -13.85
C HIS A 77 -10.49 13.32 -12.82
N LEU A 78 -9.72 14.15 -12.13
CA LEU A 78 -10.27 15.16 -11.20
C LEU A 78 -9.74 16.55 -11.50
N GLY A 79 -10.63 17.52 -11.65
CA GLY A 79 -10.27 18.90 -11.95
C GLY A 79 -9.89 19.11 -13.42
N TYR A 80 -8.97 20.02 -13.69
CA TYR A 80 -8.55 20.37 -15.05
C TYR A 80 -7.77 19.24 -15.71
N MET A 81 -8.33 18.68 -16.78
CA MET A 81 -7.73 17.56 -17.51
C MET A 81 -7.49 17.94 -18.97
N PRO A 82 -6.35 18.59 -19.28
CA PRO A 82 -5.97 18.89 -20.66
C PRO A 82 -5.42 17.64 -21.35
N SER A 83 -5.96 17.27 -22.52
CA SER A 83 -5.44 16.16 -23.35
C SER A 83 -3.93 16.22 -23.54
N ALA A 84 -3.26 15.11 -23.91
CA ALA A 84 -1.80 15.12 -24.08
C ALA A 84 -1.31 16.24 -25.03
N LEU A 85 -2.04 16.48 -26.13
CA LEU A 85 -1.81 17.60 -27.05
C LEU A 85 -1.85 18.96 -26.32
N GLN A 86 -2.92 19.20 -25.57
CA GLN A 86 -3.12 20.42 -24.80
C GLN A 86 -2.08 20.58 -23.70
N GLY A 87 -1.74 19.50 -22.98
CA GLY A 87 -0.74 19.49 -21.92
C GLY A 87 0.67 19.80 -22.42
N MET A 88 1.08 19.21 -23.55
CA MET A 88 2.36 19.55 -24.19
C MET A 88 2.39 21.02 -24.62
N ALA A 89 1.31 21.52 -25.22
CA ALA A 89 1.21 22.92 -25.62
C ALA A 89 1.24 23.90 -24.43
N LEU A 90 0.57 23.57 -23.32
CA LEU A 90 0.62 24.33 -22.07
C LEU A 90 2.06 24.41 -21.53
N ALA A 91 2.78 23.28 -21.50
CA ALA A 91 4.20 23.26 -21.10
C ALA A 91 5.07 24.13 -22.03
N GLY A 92 4.72 24.21 -23.31
CA GLY A 92 5.32 25.08 -24.32
C GLY A 92 4.98 26.57 -24.20
N GLY A 93 4.06 26.96 -23.31
CA GLY A 93 3.63 28.34 -23.12
C GLY A 93 2.43 28.76 -23.98
N ALA A 94 1.78 27.82 -24.67
CA ALA A 94 0.56 28.13 -25.40
C ALA A 94 -0.60 28.39 -24.42
N ARG A 95 -1.50 29.29 -24.81
CA ARG A 95 -2.84 29.37 -24.23
C ARG A 95 -3.65 28.23 -24.84
N VAL A 96 -4.40 27.53 -24.01
CA VAL A 96 -5.24 26.40 -24.45
C VAL A 96 -6.68 26.66 -24.07
N GLU A 97 -7.57 26.48 -25.02
CA GLU A 97 -9.02 26.60 -24.87
C GLU A 97 -9.66 25.20 -24.76
N ASP A 98 -10.94 25.16 -24.37
CA ASP A 98 -11.76 23.95 -24.29
C ASP A 98 -11.19 22.82 -23.39
N VAL A 99 -10.64 23.19 -22.23
CA VAL A 99 -10.19 22.20 -21.23
C VAL A 99 -11.37 21.76 -20.35
N TYR A 100 -11.56 20.45 -20.23
CA TYR A 100 -12.60 19.88 -19.37
C TYR A 100 -12.20 19.92 -17.90
N ILE A 101 -13.18 20.20 -17.04
CA ILE A 101 -13.06 20.05 -15.59
C ILE A 101 -13.86 18.81 -15.17
N TYR A 102 -13.19 17.74 -14.79
CA TYR A 102 -13.85 16.54 -14.31
C TYR A 102 -14.26 16.68 -12.83
N ARG A 103 -15.42 16.12 -12.49
CA ARG A 103 -15.98 16.16 -11.13
C ARG A 103 -16.30 14.77 -10.61
N ARG A 104 -16.45 14.71 -9.28
CA ARG A 104 -16.90 13.53 -8.54
C ARG A 104 -18.26 13.02 -8.99
N SER A 105 -18.31 11.75 -9.39
CA SER A 105 -19.52 11.00 -9.73
C SER A 105 -19.50 9.57 -9.18
N TRP A 106 -20.67 8.95 -9.19
CA TRP A 106 -20.92 7.52 -8.99
C TRP A 106 -21.98 7.09 -10.02
N PRO A 107 -21.90 5.90 -10.66
CA PRO A 107 -20.98 4.78 -10.40
C PRO A 107 -19.63 4.82 -11.13
N GLY A 108 -19.43 5.76 -12.06
CA GLY A 108 -18.13 5.98 -12.70
C GLY A 108 -17.22 6.85 -11.83
N PRO A 109 -15.88 6.67 -11.87
CA PRO A 109 -14.97 7.37 -10.99
C PRO A 109 -14.84 8.85 -11.32
N SER A 110 -15.43 9.37 -12.40
CA SER A 110 -15.45 10.81 -12.76
C SER A 110 -16.51 11.08 -13.82
N VAL A 111 -17.11 12.28 -13.82
CA VAL A 111 -18.02 12.73 -14.88
C VAL A 111 -17.43 13.94 -15.60
N ARG A 112 -17.50 13.88 -16.93
CA ARG A 112 -17.22 15.00 -17.83
C ARG A 112 -18.46 15.89 -17.94
N PRO A 113 -18.40 17.17 -17.57
CA PRO A 113 -19.50 18.10 -17.81
C PRO A 113 -19.79 18.21 -19.31
N MET A 114 -21.05 18.53 -19.64
CA MET A 114 -21.52 18.58 -21.03
C MET A 114 -20.74 19.57 -21.91
N TYR A 115 -20.13 20.61 -21.34
CA TYR A 115 -19.36 21.63 -22.05
C TYR A 115 -18.02 21.93 -21.35
N PRO A 116 -16.91 22.07 -22.10
CA PRO A 116 -15.67 22.61 -21.57
C PRO A 116 -15.81 24.14 -21.49
N GLU A 117 -15.42 24.75 -20.37
CA GLU A 117 -15.62 26.21 -20.18
C GLU A 117 -14.32 26.95 -19.82
N VAL A 118 -13.17 26.27 -19.77
CA VAL A 118 -11.95 26.87 -19.22
C VAL A 118 -10.83 26.99 -20.23
N SER A 119 -10.34 28.23 -20.36
CA SER A 119 -9.05 28.55 -20.95
C SER A 119 -7.95 28.52 -19.89
N LEU A 120 -6.84 27.87 -20.20
CA LEU A 120 -5.66 27.82 -19.34
C LEU A 120 -4.48 28.60 -19.93
N ASN A 121 -3.58 29.05 -19.05
CA ASN A 121 -2.33 29.73 -19.36
C ASN A 121 -2.48 31.04 -20.18
N SER A 122 -3.41 31.91 -19.80
CA SER A 122 -3.60 33.23 -20.44
C SER A 122 -2.37 34.14 -20.38
N LYS A 123 -1.42 33.87 -19.48
CA LYS A 123 -0.16 34.60 -19.33
C LYS A 123 1.00 33.99 -20.13
N HIS A 124 0.77 32.91 -20.88
CA HIS A 124 1.78 32.25 -21.72
C HIS A 124 3.05 31.84 -20.96
N HIS A 125 2.90 31.41 -19.71
CA HIS A 125 4.01 30.89 -18.92
C HIS A 125 4.48 29.56 -19.50
N LYS A 126 5.80 29.40 -19.63
CA LYS A 126 6.43 28.20 -20.17
C LYS A 126 7.05 27.36 -19.04
N ALA A 127 6.91 26.04 -19.13
CA ALA A 127 7.58 25.10 -18.24
C ALA A 127 9.03 24.83 -18.69
N TRP A 128 9.27 24.80 -20.01
CA TRP A 128 10.61 24.64 -20.56
C TRP A 128 11.44 25.92 -20.44
N VAL A 129 12.66 25.79 -19.91
CA VAL A 129 13.68 26.85 -20.01
C VAL A 129 14.26 26.91 -21.44
N GLY A 130 14.39 25.75 -22.10
CA GLY A 130 14.91 25.59 -23.45
C GLY A 130 13.82 25.42 -24.51
N PRO A 131 14.14 24.86 -25.70
CA PRO A 131 13.16 24.56 -26.74
C PRO A 131 12.06 23.60 -26.25
N ASP A 132 10.90 23.64 -26.93
CA ASP A 132 9.84 22.67 -26.68
C ASP A 132 10.11 21.40 -27.47
N ILE A 133 10.51 20.35 -26.76
CA ILE A 133 10.91 19.07 -27.34
C ILE A 133 9.79 18.48 -28.23
N TRP A 134 8.54 18.55 -27.79
CA TRP A 134 7.44 17.91 -28.48
C TRP A 134 7.00 18.69 -29.73
N LYS A 135 7.06 20.02 -29.65
CA LYS A 135 6.83 20.88 -30.81
C LYS A 135 7.93 20.71 -31.86
N ASP A 136 9.19 20.71 -31.44
CA ASP A 136 10.35 20.58 -32.34
C ASP A 136 10.40 19.21 -33.02
N LEU A 137 9.91 18.16 -32.36
CA LEU A 137 9.74 16.82 -32.94
C LEU A 137 8.55 16.72 -33.91
N GLY A 138 7.72 17.76 -34.02
CA GLY A 138 6.51 17.75 -34.85
C GLY A 138 5.39 16.87 -34.28
N VAL A 139 5.36 16.63 -32.96
CA VAL A 139 4.23 15.94 -32.30
C VAL A 139 2.98 16.82 -32.34
N TYR A 140 3.17 18.11 -32.12
CA TYR A 140 2.14 19.12 -32.28
C TYR A 140 2.70 20.40 -32.90
N LYS A 141 1.82 21.24 -33.41
CA LYS A 141 2.15 22.60 -33.85
C LYS A 141 1.07 23.58 -33.41
N LEU A 142 1.34 24.87 -33.59
CA LEU A 142 0.35 25.91 -33.35
C LEU A 142 -0.23 26.36 -34.69
N ASP A 143 -1.54 26.54 -34.75
CA ASP A 143 -2.20 27.18 -35.89
C ASP A 143 -1.89 28.68 -35.96
N SER A 144 -2.44 29.38 -36.95
CA SER A 144 -2.26 30.83 -37.12
C SER A 144 -2.82 31.67 -35.97
N LYS A 145 -3.68 31.10 -35.12
CA LYS A 145 -4.27 31.74 -33.94
C LYS A 145 -3.53 31.38 -32.65
N GLY A 146 -2.51 30.52 -32.71
CA GLY A 146 -1.76 30.06 -31.56
C GLY A 146 -2.38 28.86 -30.83
N ASN A 147 -3.41 28.23 -31.40
CA ASN A 147 -4.04 27.05 -30.82
C ASN A 147 -3.26 25.78 -31.17
N PRO A 148 -3.15 24.81 -30.24
CA PRO A 148 -2.47 23.56 -30.53
C PRO A 148 -3.28 22.67 -31.49
N ILE A 149 -2.61 22.19 -32.54
CA ILE A 149 -3.13 21.22 -33.49
C ILE A 149 -2.14 20.07 -33.66
N LEU A 150 -2.62 18.93 -34.17
CA LEU A 150 -1.78 17.77 -34.46
C LEU A 150 -0.64 18.12 -35.42
N GLY A 151 0.56 17.65 -35.09
CA GLY A 151 1.73 17.76 -35.95
C GLY A 151 1.83 16.58 -36.93
N GLU A 152 2.95 16.52 -37.64
CA GLU A 152 3.23 15.54 -38.69
C GLU A 152 3.35 14.11 -38.15
N LYS A 153 3.64 13.94 -36.86
CA LYS A 153 3.70 12.62 -36.20
C LYS A 153 2.32 11.97 -36.01
N GLY A 154 1.23 12.73 -36.13
CA GLY A 154 -0.13 12.23 -36.01
C GLY A 154 -0.59 11.93 -34.59
N TYR A 155 -1.88 11.63 -34.44
CA TYR A 155 -2.55 11.51 -33.14
C TYR A 155 -2.21 10.23 -32.36
N THR A 156 -1.68 9.19 -33.02
CA THR A 156 -1.30 7.89 -32.43
C THR A 156 0.19 7.77 -32.16
N TYR A 157 0.94 8.89 -32.14
CA TYR A 157 2.40 8.89 -32.11
C TYR A 157 3.00 7.99 -31.02
N PHE A 158 2.36 7.87 -29.85
CA PHE A 158 2.85 7.06 -28.73
C PHE A 158 2.16 5.70 -28.56
N ARG A 159 1.23 5.33 -29.45
CA ARG A 159 0.36 4.15 -29.28
C ARG A 159 1.07 2.84 -29.62
N ASN A 160 1.81 2.85 -30.73
CA ASN A 160 2.43 1.68 -31.31
C ASN A 160 3.94 1.87 -31.43
N GLU A 161 4.69 0.78 -31.28
CA GLU A 161 6.13 0.74 -31.49
C GLU A 161 6.45 1.17 -32.94
N HIS A 162 7.34 2.17 -33.12
CA HIS A 162 7.62 2.74 -34.44
C HIS A 162 8.21 1.73 -35.44
N ASP A 163 8.95 0.74 -34.94
CA ASP A 163 9.69 -0.22 -35.77
C ASP A 163 8.82 -1.41 -36.21
N THR A 164 7.90 -1.86 -35.34
CA THR A 164 7.07 -3.06 -35.57
C THR A 164 5.62 -2.75 -35.90
N GLY A 165 5.12 -1.57 -35.53
CA GLY A 165 3.71 -1.21 -35.64
C GLY A 165 2.81 -1.84 -34.58
N GLU A 166 3.35 -2.68 -33.70
CA GLU A 166 2.60 -3.37 -32.65
C GLU A 166 2.22 -2.41 -31.50
N PRO A 167 1.09 -2.65 -30.80
CA PRO A 167 0.74 -1.88 -29.62
C PRO A 167 1.84 -1.94 -28.55
N VAL A 168 2.19 -0.77 -28.02
CA VAL A 168 3.18 -0.66 -26.94
C VAL A 168 2.60 -1.25 -25.66
N ASN A 169 3.41 -2.02 -24.93
CA ASN A 169 3.11 -2.39 -23.56
C ASN A 169 4.18 -1.78 -22.64
N PHE A 170 3.81 -0.71 -21.91
CA PHE A 170 4.76 0.03 -21.07
C PHE A 170 5.52 -0.85 -20.08
N GLU A 171 4.81 -1.77 -19.42
CA GLU A 171 5.39 -2.64 -18.40
C GLU A 171 6.46 -3.55 -19.01
N ARG A 172 6.10 -4.26 -20.08
CA ARG A 172 6.97 -5.20 -20.80
C ARG A 172 8.15 -4.50 -21.45
N ASP A 173 7.90 -3.39 -22.13
CA ASP A 173 8.84 -2.78 -23.07
C ASP A 173 9.78 -1.75 -22.40
N TYR A 174 9.37 -1.17 -21.26
CA TYR A 174 10.12 -0.06 -20.63
C TYR A 174 10.31 -0.22 -19.12
N TYR A 175 9.26 -0.54 -18.37
CA TYR A 175 9.36 -0.60 -16.90
C TYR A 175 10.18 -1.79 -16.41
N VAL A 176 9.86 -3.01 -16.86
CA VAL A 176 10.61 -4.24 -16.49
C VAL A 176 12.09 -4.14 -16.88
N PRO A 177 12.45 -3.67 -18.10
CA PRO A 177 13.86 -3.38 -18.43
C PRO A 177 14.53 -2.40 -17.47
N PHE A 178 13.85 -1.32 -17.09
CA PHE A 178 14.36 -0.37 -16.10
C PHE A 178 14.58 -1.01 -14.73
N VAL A 179 13.63 -1.79 -14.22
CA VAL A 179 13.77 -2.51 -12.93
C VAL A 179 14.98 -3.44 -12.96
N ARG A 180 15.20 -4.16 -14.07
CA ARG A 180 16.39 -5.02 -14.24
C ARG A 180 17.69 -4.23 -14.23
N GLN A 181 17.71 -3.07 -14.90
CA GLN A 181 18.87 -2.16 -14.89
C GLN A 181 19.16 -1.66 -13.46
N TYR A 182 18.12 -1.23 -12.75
CA TYR A 182 18.22 -0.76 -11.37
C TYR A 182 18.73 -1.86 -10.43
N GLN A 183 18.14 -3.06 -10.50
CA GLN A 183 18.54 -4.23 -9.71
C GLN A 183 20.01 -4.57 -9.92
N ALA A 184 20.49 -4.58 -11.17
CA ALA A 184 21.88 -4.87 -11.48
C ALA A 184 22.84 -3.84 -10.84
N ALA A 185 22.45 -2.56 -10.84
CA ALA A 185 23.23 -1.49 -10.21
C ALA A 185 23.27 -1.63 -8.68
N ILE A 186 22.13 -1.97 -8.05
CA ILE A 186 22.04 -2.20 -6.60
C ILE A 186 22.86 -3.43 -6.19
N LYS A 187 22.68 -4.56 -6.86
CA LYS A 187 23.40 -5.81 -6.54
C LYS A 187 24.90 -5.62 -6.58
N LYS A 188 25.41 -4.94 -7.61
CA LYS A 188 26.83 -4.56 -7.71
C LYS A 188 27.29 -3.67 -6.55
N ALA A 189 26.48 -2.70 -6.16
CA ALA A 189 26.81 -1.80 -5.05
C ALA A 189 26.86 -2.50 -3.69
N LEU A 190 26.07 -3.57 -3.53
CA LEU A 190 25.95 -4.34 -2.29
C LEU A 190 26.98 -5.47 -2.16
N GLU A 191 27.81 -5.74 -3.17
CA GLU A 191 28.83 -6.79 -3.14
C GLU A 191 29.69 -6.73 -1.85
N GLY A 192 29.80 -7.90 -1.20
CA GLY A 192 30.50 -8.08 0.09
C GLY A 192 29.81 -7.43 1.30
N GLY A 193 28.57 -6.96 1.15
CA GLY A 193 27.74 -6.39 2.21
C GLY A 193 26.84 -7.41 2.93
N LYS A 194 26.10 -6.90 3.92
CA LYS A 194 25.03 -7.61 4.66
C LYS A 194 23.62 -7.19 4.23
N ALA A 195 23.48 -6.01 3.63
CA ALA A 195 22.19 -5.52 3.15
C ALA A 195 21.65 -6.41 2.03
N SER A 196 20.35 -6.62 2.01
CA SER A 196 19.70 -7.48 1.03
C SER A 196 19.39 -6.73 -0.26
N ASP A 197 19.34 -7.46 -1.37
CA ASP A 197 19.13 -6.96 -2.74
C ASP A 197 17.74 -7.32 -3.30
N TRP A 198 16.75 -7.55 -2.43
CA TRP A 198 15.35 -7.70 -2.86
C TRP A 198 14.84 -6.43 -3.50
N MET A 199 14.10 -6.58 -4.59
CA MET A 199 13.42 -5.49 -5.29
C MET A 199 11.92 -5.54 -4.98
N PHE A 200 11.41 -4.50 -4.33
CA PHE A 200 9.98 -4.31 -4.08
C PHE A 200 9.40 -3.66 -5.33
N VAL A 201 8.68 -4.43 -6.13
CA VAL A 201 8.18 -3.96 -7.43
C VAL A 201 6.68 -3.75 -7.36
N GLU A 202 6.28 -2.52 -7.64
CA GLU A 202 4.89 -2.11 -7.66
C GLU A 202 4.41 -1.73 -9.08
N PRO A 203 3.12 -1.92 -9.38
CA PRO A 203 2.45 -1.29 -10.51
C PRO A 203 1.89 0.09 -10.09
N ILE A 204 1.23 0.78 -11.01
CA ILE A 204 0.32 1.88 -10.64
C ILE A 204 -0.73 1.34 -9.65
N PRO A 205 -1.15 2.11 -8.63
CA PRO A 205 -2.05 1.62 -7.60
C PRO A 205 -3.31 0.98 -8.17
N ASN A 206 -3.71 -0.11 -7.55
CA ASN A 206 -4.86 -0.92 -7.91
C ASN A 206 -4.83 -1.59 -9.30
N LEU A 207 -3.82 -1.35 -10.16
CA LEU A 207 -3.68 -2.02 -11.46
C LEU A 207 -3.08 -3.44 -11.32
N ASP A 208 -3.05 -4.17 -12.44
CA ASP A 208 -2.42 -5.48 -12.54
C ASP A 208 -0.88 -5.35 -12.56
N PRO A 209 -0.13 -6.39 -12.13
CA PRO A 209 1.31 -6.32 -12.03
C PRO A 209 2.04 -6.41 -13.38
N PRO A 210 3.27 -5.87 -13.47
CA PRO A 210 4.17 -6.19 -14.56
C PRO A 210 4.56 -7.68 -14.55
N THR A 211 4.77 -8.26 -15.73
CA THR A 211 5.18 -9.66 -15.89
C THR A 211 6.71 -9.81 -15.99
N PHE A 212 7.33 -10.56 -15.07
CA PHE A 212 8.74 -10.93 -15.13
C PHE A 212 8.93 -12.32 -15.74
N LYS A 213 8.94 -12.41 -17.08
CA LYS A 213 9.21 -13.67 -17.77
C LYS A 213 10.66 -14.10 -17.62
N PRO A 214 10.93 -15.39 -17.32
CA PRO A 214 12.27 -15.95 -17.41
C PRO A 214 12.86 -15.67 -18.79
N HIS A 215 14.09 -15.17 -18.84
CA HIS A 215 14.80 -14.95 -20.09
C HIS A 215 15.03 -16.30 -20.77
N ILE A 216 14.24 -16.60 -21.80
CA ILE A 216 14.55 -17.61 -22.81
C ILE A 216 15.57 -16.94 -23.73
N HIS A 217 16.78 -17.52 -23.84
CA HIS A 217 17.90 -17.01 -24.65
C HIS A 217 17.47 -16.15 -25.86
N PHE A 218 17.92 -14.89 -25.91
CA PHE A 218 17.87 -14.14 -27.17
C PHE A 218 18.78 -14.85 -28.20
N PRO A 219 18.36 -14.95 -29.48
CA PRO A 219 19.25 -15.45 -30.52
C PRO A 219 20.46 -14.51 -30.62
N PRO A 220 21.69 -15.03 -30.77
CA PRO A 220 22.86 -14.20 -30.93
C PRO A 220 22.74 -13.43 -32.25
N GLY A 221 22.52 -12.11 -32.17
CA GLY A 221 22.55 -11.23 -33.34
C GLY A 221 21.36 -10.27 -33.53
N GLY A 222 20.43 -10.17 -32.59
CA GLY A 222 19.46 -9.06 -32.58
C GLY A 222 20.01 -7.88 -31.81
N ASP A 223 20.30 -6.76 -32.48
CA ASP A 223 20.56 -5.49 -31.81
C ASP A 223 19.33 -5.12 -30.96
N ALA A 224 19.38 -5.42 -29.66
CA ALA A 224 18.43 -4.89 -28.72
C ALA A 224 18.58 -3.37 -28.74
N GLY A 225 17.52 -2.67 -29.17
CA GLY A 225 17.47 -1.21 -29.35
C GLY A 225 17.66 -0.36 -28.08
N PHE A 226 18.28 -0.88 -27.03
CA PHE A 226 18.85 -0.10 -25.95
C PHE A 226 20.36 -0.19 -26.08
N SER A 227 21.00 0.90 -26.51
CA SER A 227 22.45 0.93 -26.76
C SER A 227 23.20 0.31 -25.58
N SER A 228 23.94 -0.74 -25.88
CA SER A 228 24.81 -1.53 -25.01
C SER A 228 26.06 -0.75 -24.55
N ALA A 229 25.97 0.59 -24.44
CA ALA A 229 27.08 1.45 -24.00
C ALA A 229 27.40 1.31 -22.50
N THR A 230 26.59 0.57 -21.73
CA THR A 230 26.93 0.17 -20.36
C THR A 230 26.88 -1.34 -20.26
N GLY A 231 28.04 -1.99 -20.05
CA GLY A 231 28.20 -3.44 -19.88
C GLY A 231 27.53 -3.99 -18.61
N LEU A 232 26.21 -3.82 -18.53
CA LEU A 232 25.30 -4.31 -17.49
C LEU A 232 24.27 -5.28 -18.09
N SER A 233 24.44 -5.71 -19.35
CA SER A 233 23.53 -6.62 -20.03
C SER A 233 23.57 -8.03 -19.42
N ASP A 234 22.37 -8.53 -19.14
CA ASP A 234 21.94 -9.93 -18.97
C ASP A 234 22.55 -10.82 -17.89
N GLU A 235 23.74 -10.54 -17.35
CA GLU A 235 24.41 -11.47 -16.41
C GLU A 235 24.03 -11.30 -14.93
N ILE A 236 23.43 -10.18 -14.52
CA ILE A 236 23.32 -9.84 -13.08
C ILE A 236 21.87 -9.71 -12.56
N ALA A 237 20.88 -9.49 -13.43
CA ALA A 237 19.46 -9.40 -13.05
C ALA A 237 18.82 -10.79 -12.91
N THR A 238 19.18 -11.49 -11.83
CA THR A 238 18.58 -12.78 -11.46
C THR A 238 17.13 -12.55 -11.01
N HIS A 239 16.19 -13.33 -11.57
CA HIS A 239 14.74 -13.30 -11.28
C HIS A 239 14.38 -13.73 -9.84
N ASP A 240 15.36 -13.81 -8.94
CA ASP A 240 15.26 -14.57 -7.71
C ASP A 240 14.85 -13.71 -6.50
N ASN A 241 15.28 -12.44 -6.47
CA ASN A 241 15.04 -11.52 -5.34
C ASN A 241 14.03 -10.42 -5.70
N LEU A 242 12.82 -10.82 -6.12
CA LEU A 242 11.71 -9.91 -6.40
C LEU A 242 10.61 -10.10 -5.34
N VAL A 243 10.05 -8.99 -4.87
CA VAL A 243 8.86 -8.92 -4.03
C VAL A 243 7.77 -8.22 -4.82
N TYR A 244 6.58 -8.81 -4.90
CA TYR A 244 5.43 -8.10 -5.44
C TYR A 244 4.92 -7.15 -4.35
N ALA A 245 4.99 -5.84 -4.63
CA ALA A 245 4.79 -4.79 -3.63
C ALA A 245 3.63 -3.82 -3.95
N PRO A 246 2.43 -4.27 -4.36
CA PRO A 246 1.42 -3.34 -4.88
C PRO A 246 0.89 -2.37 -3.83
N HIS A 247 0.48 -1.18 -4.30
CA HIS A 247 -0.38 -0.30 -3.54
C HIS A 247 -1.84 -0.76 -3.64
N TRP A 248 -2.59 -0.57 -2.56
CA TRP A 248 -4.03 -0.76 -2.57
C TRP A 248 -4.74 0.33 -1.79
N TYR A 249 -5.78 0.90 -2.39
CA TYR A 249 -6.69 1.81 -1.71
C TYR A 249 -8.14 1.52 -2.07
N ASP A 250 -9.06 1.86 -1.15
CA ASP A 250 -10.48 1.97 -1.47
C ASP A 250 -10.71 3.22 -2.33
N ILE A 251 -10.63 3.02 -3.66
CA ILE A 251 -10.75 4.10 -4.65
C ILE A 251 -12.04 4.90 -4.46
N ARG A 252 -13.15 4.27 -4.05
CA ARG A 252 -14.40 4.99 -3.85
C ARG A 252 -14.31 5.91 -2.64
N VAL A 253 -13.73 5.43 -1.53
CA VAL A 253 -13.54 6.30 -0.36
C VAL A 253 -12.56 7.42 -0.66
N LEU A 254 -11.45 7.15 -1.36
CA LEU A 254 -10.52 8.21 -1.78
C LEU A 254 -11.22 9.26 -2.61
N TYR A 255 -12.13 8.81 -3.47
CA TYR A 255 -12.80 9.67 -4.41
C TYR A 255 -13.95 10.46 -3.80
N GLU A 256 -14.90 9.80 -3.16
CA GLU A 256 -16.06 10.43 -2.52
C GLU A 256 -15.66 11.16 -1.23
N LYS A 257 -14.47 10.86 -0.69
CA LYS A 257 -14.05 11.26 0.67
C LYS A 257 -15.14 10.93 1.68
N ALA A 258 -15.74 9.75 1.54
CA ALA A 258 -16.81 9.28 2.40
C ALA A 258 -16.84 7.75 2.45
N LEU A 259 -17.17 7.19 3.62
CA LEU A 259 -17.36 5.75 3.78
C LEU A 259 -18.77 5.43 4.28
N TRP A 260 -19.46 4.62 3.51
CA TRP A 260 -20.81 4.15 3.78
C TRP A 260 -20.77 2.64 4.00
N TYR A 261 -20.24 2.18 5.13
CA TYR A 261 -20.07 0.75 5.37
C TYR A 261 -21.39 -0.01 5.58
N THR A 262 -22.54 0.67 5.68
CA THR A 262 -23.86 0.02 5.65
C THR A 262 -24.09 -0.72 4.34
N VAL A 263 -23.64 -0.15 3.22
CA VAL A 263 -23.61 -0.77 1.88
C VAL A 263 -22.36 -0.31 1.14
N ASN A 264 -21.47 -1.24 0.85
CA ASN A 264 -20.22 -0.97 0.13
C ASN A 264 -20.02 -1.97 -1.02
N PHE A 265 -19.12 -1.64 -1.95
CA PHE A 265 -18.95 -2.39 -3.18
C PHE A 265 -17.49 -2.75 -3.44
N ASN A 266 -17.24 -3.88 -4.10
CA ASN A 266 -15.93 -4.15 -4.69
C ASN A 266 -15.77 -3.32 -5.97
N VAL A 267 -15.28 -2.10 -5.80
CA VAL A 267 -15.17 -1.12 -6.88
C VAL A 267 -14.08 -1.44 -7.88
N THR A 268 -13.07 -2.21 -7.48
CA THR A 268 -11.99 -2.67 -8.38
C THR A 268 -12.56 -3.58 -9.46
N GLU A 269 -13.39 -4.56 -9.09
CA GLU A 269 -14.03 -5.47 -10.05
C GLU A 269 -15.09 -4.77 -10.92
N LEU A 270 -15.84 -3.82 -10.35
CA LEU A 270 -16.78 -2.99 -11.11
C LEU A 270 -16.06 -2.14 -12.17
N ALA A 271 -14.91 -1.55 -11.80
CA ALA A 271 -14.06 -0.78 -12.70
C ALA A 271 -13.48 -1.65 -13.84
N LYS A 272 -13.16 -2.92 -13.55
CA LYS A 272 -12.75 -3.91 -14.56
C LYS A 272 -13.89 -4.36 -15.50
N GLY A 273 -15.11 -3.86 -15.30
CA GLY A 273 -16.24 -4.12 -16.18
C GLY A 273 -17.20 -5.20 -15.68
N SER A 274 -16.98 -5.75 -14.48
CA SER A 274 -17.94 -6.70 -13.89
C SER A 274 -19.31 -6.04 -13.70
N ARG A 275 -20.36 -6.83 -13.89
CA ARG A 275 -21.77 -6.42 -13.73
C ARG A 275 -22.50 -7.25 -12.68
N GLU A 276 -21.76 -8.08 -11.94
CA GLU A 276 -22.27 -8.97 -10.89
C GLU A 276 -22.56 -8.20 -9.59
N MET A 277 -23.44 -7.20 -9.67
CA MET A 277 -23.72 -6.27 -8.55
C MET A 277 -24.09 -6.99 -7.26
N GLY A 278 -24.79 -8.12 -7.34
CA GLY A 278 -25.17 -8.90 -6.16
C GLY A 278 -23.98 -9.44 -5.38
N SER A 279 -23.01 -10.08 -6.05
CA SER A 279 -21.82 -10.66 -5.41
C SER A 279 -20.77 -9.62 -5.03
N LEU A 280 -20.83 -8.43 -5.66
CA LEU A 280 -19.93 -7.32 -5.38
C LEU A 280 -20.48 -6.32 -4.35
N THR A 281 -21.62 -6.59 -3.71
CA THR A 281 -22.23 -5.74 -2.68
C THR A 281 -22.08 -6.36 -1.29
N PHE A 282 -21.66 -5.55 -0.33
CA PHE A 282 -21.37 -5.98 1.03
C PHE A 282 -22.04 -5.07 2.07
N TYR A 283 -22.34 -5.61 3.25
CA TYR A 283 -23.17 -4.95 4.25
C TYR A 283 -22.50 -4.91 5.64
N GLY A 284 -22.56 -3.74 6.27
CA GLY A 284 -22.04 -3.51 7.60
C GLY A 284 -20.52 -3.64 7.71
N LYS A 285 -20.02 -3.59 8.96
CA LYS A 285 -18.58 -3.64 9.26
C LYS A 285 -17.93 -4.97 8.86
N SER A 286 -18.64 -6.09 9.08
CA SER A 286 -18.15 -7.40 8.64
C SER A 286 -18.07 -7.46 7.12
N GLY A 287 -19.12 -7.03 6.42
CA GLY A 287 -19.13 -6.99 4.97
C GLY A 287 -18.05 -6.08 4.40
N LEU A 288 -17.73 -4.95 5.04
CA LEU A 288 -16.59 -4.11 4.64
C LEU A 288 -15.26 -4.88 4.71
N LYS A 289 -15.01 -5.61 5.81
CA LYS A 289 -13.82 -6.47 5.94
C LYS A 289 -13.82 -7.58 4.89
N ASP A 290 -14.98 -8.20 4.63
CA ASP A 290 -15.13 -9.25 3.61
C ASP A 290 -14.87 -8.72 2.19
N ASN A 291 -15.36 -7.51 1.87
CA ASN A 291 -15.07 -6.81 0.61
C ASN A 291 -13.57 -6.57 0.44
N TYR A 292 -12.92 -5.97 1.43
CA TYR A 292 -11.48 -5.72 1.36
C TYR A 292 -10.69 -7.03 1.29
N THR A 293 -11.13 -8.08 2.00
CA THR A 293 -10.52 -9.42 1.89
C THR A 293 -10.60 -9.94 0.45
N ALA A 294 -11.75 -9.81 -0.22
CA ALA A 294 -11.90 -10.23 -1.61
C ALA A 294 -10.97 -9.44 -2.56
N GLN A 295 -10.83 -8.13 -2.37
CA GLN A 295 -9.94 -7.30 -3.20
C GLN A 295 -8.46 -7.59 -2.97
N PHE A 296 -8.06 -7.86 -1.73
CA PHE A 296 -6.70 -8.29 -1.42
C PHE A 296 -6.40 -9.69 -1.96
N ALA A 297 -7.37 -10.61 -1.95
CA ALA A 297 -7.21 -11.95 -2.51
C ALA A 297 -6.80 -11.91 -4.00
N THR A 298 -7.34 -10.95 -4.77
CA THR A 298 -6.91 -10.71 -6.16
C THR A 298 -5.41 -10.39 -6.27
N ARG A 299 -4.78 -9.77 -5.26
CA ARG A 299 -3.32 -9.52 -5.24
C ARG A 299 -2.52 -10.81 -5.08
N VAL A 300 -3.06 -11.79 -4.37
CA VAL A 300 -2.47 -13.13 -4.26
C VAL A 300 -2.55 -13.83 -5.62
N GLU A 301 -3.70 -13.78 -6.28
CA GLU A 301 -3.91 -14.39 -7.60
C GLU A 301 -2.97 -13.78 -8.66
N GLN A 302 -2.75 -12.46 -8.58
CA GLN A 302 -1.85 -11.72 -9.46
C GLN A 302 -0.37 -12.14 -9.36
N LEU A 303 0.06 -12.89 -8.32
CA LEU A 303 1.42 -13.44 -8.27
C LEU A 303 1.73 -14.34 -9.47
N ALA A 304 0.74 -15.06 -10.00
CA ALA A 304 0.89 -15.90 -11.19
C ALA A 304 1.14 -15.08 -12.47
N VAL A 305 0.71 -13.82 -12.49
CA VAL A 305 1.00 -12.87 -13.59
C VAL A 305 2.35 -12.20 -13.36
N PHE A 306 2.61 -11.75 -12.14
CA PHE A 306 3.86 -11.09 -11.78
C PHE A 306 5.08 -11.98 -12.06
N ARG A 307 4.99 -13.27 -11.69
CA ARG A 307 6.02 -14.27 -11.94
C ARG A 307 5.41 -15.53 -12.56
N PRO A 308 5.22 -15.57 -13.89
CA PRO A 308 4.60 -16.70 -14.54
C PRO A 308 5.47 -17.96 -14.42
N PRO A 309 4.86 -19.15 -14.35
CA PRO A 309 5.59 -20.41 -14.32
C PRO A 309 6.48 -20.56 -15.58
N HIS A 310 7.63 -21.23 -15.42
CA HIS A 310 8.62 -21.35 -16.48
C HIS A 310 8.09 -22.21 -17.65
N PRO A 311 8.30 -21.82 -18.92
CA PRO A 311 7.79 -22.58 -20.07
C PRO A 311 8.35 -24.01 -20.17
N GLU A 312 9.58 -24.25 -19.72
CA GLU A 312 10.21 -25.58 -19.72
C GLU A 312 9.76 -26.48 -18.56
N THR A 313 9.09 -25.93 -17.53
CA THR A 313 8.54 -26.71 -16.42
C THR A 313 7.06 -27.05 -16.70
N GLN A 314 6.76 -27.47 -17.94
CA GLN A 314 5.41 -27.81 -18.39
C GLN A 314 4.85 -29.07 -17.74
N ASP A 315 5.70 -29.91 -17.14
CA ASP A 315 5.19 -30.89 -16.18
C ASP A 315 4.87 -30.18 -14.85
N VAL A 316 3.68 -30.44 -14.34
CA VAL A 316 3.12 -29.78 -13.15
C VAL A 316 4.01 -29.98 -11.93
N ASP A 317 4.69 -31.12 -11.81
CA ASP A 317 5.48 -31.47 -10.62
C ASP A 317 6.77 -30.64 -10.53
N THR A 318 7.46 -30.40 -11.64
CA THR A 318 8.67 -29.58 -11.72
C THR A 318 8.35 -28.11 -11.51
N ALA A 319 7.24 -27.60 -12.07
CA ALA A 319 6.76 -26.24 -11.82
C ALA A 319 6.39 -26.04 -10.35
N VAL A 320 5.60 -26.96 -9.78
CA VAL A 320 5.20 -26.93 -8.37
C VAL A 320 6.42 -27.02 -7.45
N ASN A 321 7.40 -27.86 -7.74
CA ASN A 321 8.63 -27.96 -6.96
C ASN A 321 9.47 -26.67 -7.06
N LYS A 322 9.60 -26.06 -8.24
CA LYS A 322 10.32 -24.78 -8.39
C LYS A 322 9.60 -23.62 -7.70
N ILE A 323 8.27 -23.55 -7.79
CA ILE A 323 7.46 -22.55 -7.06
C ILE A 323 7.59 -22.74 -5.55
N LYS A 324 7.55 -23.99 -5.06
CA LYS A 324 7.80 -24.32 -3.64
C LYS A 324 9.22 -23.94 -3.19
N ASN A 325 10.20 -24.07 -4.07
CA ASN A 325 11.61 -23.79 -3.77
C ASN A 325 12.02 -22.32 -4.02
N THR A 326 11.18 -21.52 -4.68
CA THR A 326 11.42 -20.09 -4.97
C THR A 326 10.11 -19.30 -4.85
N PRO A 327 9.49 -19.26 -3.65
CA PRO A 327 8.26 -18.50 -3.44
C PRO A 327 8.52 -17.01 -3.72
N THR A 328 7.52 -16.32 -4.28
CA THR A 328 7.59 -14.87 -4.50
C THR A 328 6.89 -14.18 -3.35
N PRO A 329 7.61 -13.41 -2.51
CA PRO A 329 6.98 -12.67 -1.43
C PRO A 329 5.99 -11.64 -1.97
N LEU A 330 4.91 -11.42 -1.22
CA LEU A 330 3.92 -10.39 -1.44
C LEU A 330 3.87 -9.49 -0.20
N MET A 331 3.87 -8.19 -0.44
CA MET A 331 3.64 -7.17 0.58
C MET A 331 2.79 -6.06 -0.02
N ILE A 332 1.81 -5.54 0.70
CA ILE A 332 1.13 -4.32 0.28
C ILE A 332 2.08 -3.16 0.56
N GLY A 333 2.70 -2.62 -0.49
CA GLY A 333 3.72 -1.57 -0.41
C GLY A 333 3.17 -0.26 0.15
N GLU A 334 1.88 -0.03 -0.05
CA GLU A 334 1.19 1.13 0.49
C GLU A 334 -0.32 0.92 0.56
N THR A 335 -0.92 1.31 1.68
CA THR A 335 -2.38 1.41 1.86
C THR A 335 -2.68 2.33 3.03
N GLY A 336 -3.87 2.92 3.08
CA GLY A 336 -4.25 3.75 4.22
C GLY A 336 -5.70 4.20 4.16
N ILE A 337 -6.03 5.18 5.00
CA ILE A 337 -7.35 5.81 5.00
C ILE A 337 -7.22 7.33 4.94
N PRO A 338 -8.14 8.02 4.25
CA PRO A 338 -8.26 9.47 4.35
C PRO A 338 -8.93 9.83 5.68
N PHE A 339 -8.21 10.54 6.58
CA PHE A 339 -8.77 11.13 7.79
C PHE A 339 -9.68 12.32 7.48
N ASP A 340 -9.52 12.97 6.32
CA ASP A 340 -10.34 14.06 5.78
C ASP A 340 -11.70 13.63 5.21
N MET A 341 -12.12 12.39 5.46
CA MET A 341 -13.40 11.85 5.01
C MET A 341 -14.62 12.45 5.74
N ASN A 342 -15.81 12.22 5.18
CA ASN A 342 -17.12 12.62 5.69
C ASN A 342 -17.22 14.12 5.98
N ASN A 343 -16.86 14.95 4.99
CA ASN A 343 -16.84 16.42 5.11
C ASN A 343 -15.94 16.93 6.25
N GLN A 344 -14.87 16.19 6.60
CA GLN A 344 -13.95 16.57 7.67
C GLN A 344 -14.64 16.72 9.05
N SER A 345 -15.78 16.06 9.27
CA SER A 345 -16.55 16.22 10.51
C SER A 345 -15.73 15.89 11.76
N ALA A 346 -14.85 14.90 11.66
CA ALA A 346 -14.03 14.42 12.77
C ALA A 346 -13.09 15.51 13.34
N TYR A 347 -12.66 16.48 12.53
CA TYR A 347 -11.83 17.60 13.03
C TYR A 347 -12.67 18.67 13.76
N GLU A 348 -13.99 18.65 13.60
CA GLU A 348 -14.91 19.54 14.29
C GLU A 348 -15.45 18.89 15.58
N ASP A 349 -15.90 17.64 15.49
CA ASP A 349 -16.62 16.94 16.56
C ASP A 349 -15.79 15.86 17.28
N GLY A 350 -14.57 15.57 16.81
CA GLY A 350 -13.70 14.52 17.36
C GLY A 350 -14.20 13.09 17.09
N ASN A 351 -15.30 12.87 16.37
CA ASN A 351 -15.79 11.52 16.13
C ASN A 351 -14.97 10.81 15.05
N MET A 352 -14.11 9.88 15.48
CA MET A 352 -13.19 9.13 14.62
C MET A 352 -13.69 7.73 14.24
N HIS A 353 -14.97 7.44 14.47
CA HIS A 353 -15.48 6.08 14.31
C HIS A 353 -15.33 5.54 12.90
N THR A 354 -15.65 6.33 11.87
CA THR A 354 -15.56 5.86 10.48
C THR A 354 -14.12 5.49 10.12
N GLN A 355 -13.16 6.33 10.53
CA GLN A 355 -11.73 6.11 10.35
C GLN A 355 -11.28 4.83 11.06
N LEU A 356 -11.68 4.64 12.33
CA LEU A 356 -11.43 3.43 13.10
C LEU A 356 -11.99 2.17 12.42
N VAL A 357 -13.23 2.23 11.92
CA VAL A 357 -13.89 1.11 11.24
C VAL A 357 -13.16 0.76 9.95
N MET A 358 -12.82 1.75 9.13
CA MET A 358 -12.14 1.55 7.86
C MET A 358 -10.75 0.96 8.05
N MET A 359 -9.91 1.58 8.89
CA MET A 359 -8.55 1.11 9.14
C MET A 359 -8.55 -0.32 9.70
N ASN A 360 -9.47 -0.63 10.63
CA ASN A 360 -9.60 -1.97 11.19
C ASN A 360 -10.04 -3.00 10.13
N ALA A 361 -10.93 -2.62 9.21
CA ALA A 361 -11.34 -3.49 8.11
C ALA A 361 -10.19 -3.77 7.14
N ILE A 362 -9.38 -2.77 6.81
CA ILE A 362 -8.19 -2.90 5.95
C ILE A 362 -7.17 -3.84 6.60
N CYS A 363 -6.76 -3.55 7.84
CA CYS A 363 -5.79 -4.39 8.55
C CYS A 363 -6.31 -5.82 8.74
N GLY A 364 -7.55 -5.99 9.18
CA GLY A 364 -8.14 -7.31 9.39
C GLY A 364 -8.34 -8.12 8.10
N ALA A 365 -8.51 -7.47 6.95
CA ALA A 365 -8.59 -8.13 5.66
C ALA A 365 -7.22 -8.67 5.21
N MET A 366 -6.14 -7.89 5.41
CA MET A 366 -4.77 -8.34 5.12
C MET A 366 -4.32 -9.47 6.05
N GLU A 367 -4.71 -9.43 7.33
CA GLU A 367 -4.47 -10.51 8.31
C GLU A 367 -5.07 -11.84 7.89
N ARG A 368 -6.33 -11.86 7.44
CA ARG A 368 -7.01 -13.07 6.93
C ARG A 368 -6.28 -13.74 5.77
N LEU A 369 -5.44 -12.99 5.05
CA LEU A 369 -4.66 -13.45 3.92
C LEU A 369 -3.17 -13.58 4.23
N MET A 370 -2.76 -13.43 5.49
CA MET A 370 -1.36 -13.52 5.93
C MET A 370 -0.43 -12.54 5.17
N MET A 371 -0.95 -11.39 4.76
CA MET A 371 -0.16 -10.39 4.02
C MET A 371 0.73 -9.58 4.96
N ASN A 372 1.85 -9.10 4.43
CA ASN A 372 2.62 -8.01 5.04
C ASN A 372 2.16 -6.68 4.43
N TRP A 373 2.30 -5.58 5.14
CA TRP A 373 1.86 -4.27 4.64
C TRP A 373 2.62 -3.10 5.26
N THR A 374 2.55 -1.97 4.57
CA THR A 374 2.99 -0.65 5.04
C THR A 374 1.82 0.32 4.98
N LEU A 375 1.55 1.00 6.11
CA LEU A 375 0.49 1.99 6.18
C LEU A 375 1.00 3.36 5.74
N TRP A 376 0.30 3.99 4.81
CA TRP A 376 0.39 5.40 4.50
C TRP A 376 -0.48 6.20 5.48
N THR A 377 0.08 7.06 6.32
CA THR A 377 1.51 7.30 6.52
C THR A 377 1.84 7.68 7.97
N LEU A 378 3.10 7.91 8.31
CA LEU A 378 3.49 8.55 9.56
C LEU A 378 4.22 9.85 9.21
N SER A 379 3.49 10.96 9.28
CA SER A 379 4.02 12.32 9.15
C SER A 379 3.79 13.12 10.43
N LEU A 380 4.85 13.72 10.97
CA LEU A 380 4.81 14.56 12.18
C LEU A 380 4.49 16.04 11.85
N GLU A 381 4.34 16.35 10.57
CA GLU A 381 4.05 17.70 10.07
C GLU A 381 2.56 17.93 9.82
N THR A 382 1.71 16.92 10.07
CA THR A 382 0.26 17.04 9.92
C THR A 382 -0.33 17.99 10.97
N ASP A 383 -0.95 19.06 10.50
CA ASP A 383 -1.72 20.03 11.29
C ASP A 383 -2.96 20.47 10.52
N CYS A 384 -3.88 21.12 11.22
CA CYS A 384 -5.10 21.70 10.66
C CYS A 384 -5.09 23.22 10.77
N LEU A 385 -5.21 23.90 9.63
CA LEU A 385 -5.41 25.33 9.55
C LEU A 385 -6.86 25.65 9.95
N ARG A 386 -7.02 26.46 10.99
CA ARG A 386 -8.32 26.94 11.45
C ARG A 386 -8.45 28.43 11.20
N ASN A 387 -9.67 28.87 10.90
CA ASN A 387 -10.02 30.28 10.84
C ASN A 387 -9.97 30.90 12.25
N ALA A 388 -9.99 32.22 12.34
CA ALA A 388 -9.93 32.94 13.62
C ALA A 388 -11.11 32.63 14.56
N ASP A 389 -12.23 32.13 14.03
CA ASP A 389 -13.41 31.70 14.78
C ASP A 389 -13.35 30.21 15.23
N GLY A 390 -12.25 29.51 14.94
CA GLY A 390 -12.03 28.11 15.31
C GLY A 390 -12.57 27.08 14.31
N THR A 391 -13.31 27.52 13.28
CA THR A 391 -13.76 26.65 12.19
C THR A 391 -12.59 26.17 11.32
N LEU A 392 -12.73 25.02 10.66
CA LEU A 392 -11.74 24.56 9.69
C LEU A 392 -11.56 25.58 8.57
N GLY A 393 -10.32 25.75 8.11
CA GLY A 393 -10.00 26.55 6.95
C GLY A 393 -10.58 25.97 5.64
N ALA A 394 -10.05 26.41 4.50
CA ALA A 394 -10.45 25.89 3.19
C ALA A 394 -10.35 24.34 3.12
N PRO A 395 -11.01 23.65 2.16
CA PRO A 395 -11.06 22.18 2.08
C PRO A 395 -9.73 21.40 2.10
N PHE A 396 -8.59 22.08 1.95
CA PHE A 396 -7.23 21.53 2.02
C PHE A 396 -6.45 22.06 3.23
N ALA A 397 -7.16 22.46 4.29
CA ALA A 397 -6.58 23.06 5.47
C ALA A 397 -5.88 22.06 6.39
N CYS A 398 -6.10 20.76 6.21
CA CYS A 398 -5.56 19.70 7.05
C CYS A 398 -4.80 18.67 6.22
N GLY A 399 -3.75 18.10 6.78
CA GLY A 399 -3.07 16.93 6.23
C GLY A 399 -1.56 16.98 6.28
N GLU A 400 -0.92 15.93 5.76
CA GLU A 400 0.54 15.83 5.65
C GLU A 400 1.15 16.64 4.51
N GLY A 401 0.34 17.37 3.74
CA GLY A 401 0.79 18.20 2.62
C GLY A 401 1.10 17.43 1.33
N TRP A 402 0.99 16.10 1.35
CA TRP A 402 1.08 15.26 0.16
C TRP A 402 -0.27 15.19 -0.54
N ASN A 403 -0.29 15.50 -1.85
CA ASN A 403 -1.50 15.48 -2.70
C ASN A 403 -2.72 16.26 -2.16
N SER A 404 -2.51 17.18 -1.21
CA SER A 404 -3.59 17.84 -0.45
C SER A 404 -4.52 16.87 0.28
N GLU A 405 -3.97 15.76 0.80
CA GLU A 405 -4.70 14.74 1.55
C GLU A 405 -4.23 14.63 3.00
N ASP A 406 -5.02 13.93 3.82
CA ASP A 406 -4.66 13.58 5.19
C ASP A 406 -4.77 12.06 5.43
N PHE A 407 -3.64 11.36 5.44
CA PHE A 407 -3.52 9.92 5.72
C PHE A 407 -2.69 9.59 6.94
N SER A 408 -1.98 10.57 7.52
CA SER A 408 -1.04 10.27 8.59
C SER A 408 -1.73 9.57 9.79
N VAL A 409 -1.15 8.54 10.40
CA VAL A 409 -1.70 7.97 11.63
C VAL A 409 -1.41 8.85 12.86
N VAL A 410 -0.75 9.99 12.66
CA VAL A 410 -0.39 10.97 13.69
C VAL A 410 -0.80 12.39 13.27
N THR A 411 -1.26 13.22 14.21
CA THR A 411 -1.53 14.66 13.96
C THR A 411 -1.27 15.53 15.20
N ARG A 412 -1.11 16.84 14.99
CA ARG A 412 -1.11 17.85 16.05
C ARG A 412 -2.50 18.32 16.43
N ASP A 413 -3.54 17.98 15.65
CA ASP A 413 -4.90 18.36 15.97
C ASP A 413 -5.40 17.62 17.22
N PRO A 414 -5.72 18.34 18.31
CA PRO A 414 -6.20 17.68 19.50
C PRO A 414 -7.54 16.96 19.32
N ALA A 415 -8.42 17.41 18.41
CA ALA A 415 -9.74 16.80 18.20
C ALA A 415 -9.65 15.33 17.75
N MET A 416 -8.56 15.01 17.07
CA MET A 416 -8.32 13.71 16.45
C MET A 416 -7.37 12.81 17.26
N THR A 417 -6.92 13.26 18.45
CA THR A 417 -5.87 12.55 19.19
C THR A 417 -6.24 12.32 20.64
N GLU A 418 -5.95 11.11 21.13
CA GLU A 418 -6.19 10.78 22.53
C GLU A 418 -5.26 11.58 23.46
N VAL A 419 -4.02 11.82 23.00
CA VAL A 419 -2.99 12.63 23.69
C VAL A 419 -2.38 13.60 22.67
N PRO A 420 -2.51 14.94 22.82
CA PRO A 420 -2.00 15.90 21.83
C PRO A 420 -0.46 15.90 21.73
N LEU A 421 0.09 16.13 20.52
CA LEU A 421 1.55 16.31 20.30
C LEU A 421 2.11 17.58 20.96
N ASP A 422 1.34 18.66 20.94
CA ASP A 422 1.67 19.92 21.56
C ASP A 422 0.89 20.09 22.85
N SER A 423 1.59 20.09 23.98
CA SER A 423 0.99 20.24 25.31
C SER A 423 0.34 21.60 25.55
N SER A 424 0.67 22.61 24.74
CA SER A 424 0.00 23.91 24.79
C SER A 424 -1.41 23.88 24.20
N LYS A 425 -1.67 22.97 23.25
CA LYS A 425 -3.00 22.74 22.68
C LYS A 425 -3.78 21.81 23.60
N GLN A 426 -4.68 22.36 24.42
CA GLN A 426 -5.62 21.54 25.19
C GLN A 426 -6.61 20.84 24.27
N ASN A 427 -7.01 19.63 24.64
CA ASN A 427 -8.00 18.88 23.88
C ASN A 427 -9.42 19.37 24.19
N THR A 428 -9.90 20.30 23.37
CA THR A 428 -11.22 20.95 23.53
C THR A 428 -12.38 20.02 23.16
N VAL A 429 -12.15 19.08 22.24
CA VAL A 429 -13.16 18.11 21.78
C VAL A 429 -12.48 16.74 21.72
N PRO A 430 -12.50 15.93 22.80
CA PRO A 430 -11.74 14.70 22.83
C PRO A 430 -12.30 13.70 21.79
N PRO A 431 -11.46 12.84 21.20
CA PRO A 431 -11.93 11.93 20.19
C PRO A 431 -12.94 10.95 20.77
N VAL A 432 -14.02 10.71 20.03
CA VAL A 432 -15.11 9.80 20.41
C VAL A 432 -15.40 8.78 19.30
N ASN A 433 -16.21 7.77 19.63
CA ASN A 433 -16.89 6.94 18.63
C ASN A 433 -18.34 7.43 18.37
N ASP A 434 -19.09 6.73 17.50
CA ASP A 434 -20.48 7.06 17.15
C ASP A 434 -21.45 7.20 18.33
N ASN A 435 -21.13 6.63 19.49
CA ASN A 435 -21.96 6.71 20.69
C ASN A 435 -21.54 7.84 21.64
N GLY A 436 -20.60 8.70 21.22
CA GLY A 436 -20.03 9.75 22.07
C GLY A 436 -19.11 9.20 23.18
N HIS A 437 -18.69 7.93 23.11
CA HIS A 437 -17.76 7.39 24.09
C HIS A 437 -16.36 7.94 23.83
N VAL A 438 -15.81 8.62 24.83
CA VAL A 438 -14.46 9.19 24.77
C VAL A 438 -13.41 8.09 24.69
N LEU A 439 -12.49 8.23 23.73
CA LEU A 439 -11.33 7.37 23.59
C LEU A 439 -10.24 7.85 24.57
N THR A 440 -9.93 7.02 25.56
CA THR A 440 -9.03 7.37 26.67
C THR A 440 -7.84 6.43 26.83
N ARG A 441 -7.72 5.42 25.97
CA ARG A 441 -6.78 4.32 26.15
C ARG A 441 -5.33 4.77 26.00
N GLY A 442 -5.03 5.56 24.97
CA GLY A 442 -3.72 6.15 24.73
C GLY A 442 -3.24 7.01 25.90
N ARG A 443 -4.15 7.74 26.58
CA ARG A 443 -3.84 8.60 27.73
C ARG A 443 -3.24 7.84 28.91
N MET A 444 -3.59 6.55 29.06
CA MET A 444 -3.07 5.71 30.15
C MET A 444 -1.57 5.45 30.03
N PHE A 445 -0.98 5.65 28.85
CA PHE A 445 0.42 5.33 28.53
C PHE A 445 1.29 6.57 28.31
N GLY A 446 0.82 7.75 28.75
CA GLY A 446 1.57 9.00 28.65
C GLY A 446 1.93 9.34 27.21
N ASP A 447 3.23 9.55 26.96
CA ASP A 447 3.73 9.99 25.65
C ASP A 447 3.81 8.87 24.59
N LEU A 448 3.55 7.60 24.95
CA LEU A 448 3.72 6.48 24.01
C LEU A 448 2.80 6.58 22.78
N TYR A 449 1.58 7.06 22.97
CA TYR A 449 0.58 7.21 21.89
C TYR A 449 0.27 8.67 21.59
N LYS A 450 1.25 9.56 21.84
CA LYS A 450 1.13 10.98 21.61
C LYS A 450 0.91 11.27 20.13
N GLY A 451 -0.15 12.00 19.82
CA GLY A 451 -0.54 12.36 18.47
C GLY A 451 -1.22 11.25 17.68
N CYS A 452 -1.29 10.02 18.19
CA CYS A 452 -1.84 8.90 17.45
C CYS A 452 -3.35 9.06 17.22
N ARG A 453 -3.75 8.70 15.99
CA ARG A 453 -5.12 8.67 15.50
C ARG A 453 -5.56 7.24 15.30
N ALA A 454 -6.81 6.94 15.62
CA ALA A 454 -7.41 5.62 15.39
C ALA A 454 -6.56 4.44 15.93
N THR A 455 -5.78 4.65 17.00
CA THR A 455 -4.70 3.76 17.47
C THR A 455 -5.14 2.31 17.65
N GLY A 456 -6.35 2.10 18.18
CA GLY A 456 -6.89 0.75 18.40
C GLY A 456 -7.15 -0.07 17.14
N SER A 457 -7.07 0.53 15.95
CA SER A 457 -7.28 -0.17 14.68
C SER A 457 -6.00 -0.70 14.03
N TRP A 458 -4.88 0.00 14.15
CA TRP A 458 -3.60 -0.32 13.47
C TRP A 458 -2.47 -0.76 14.42
N VAL A 459 -2.53 -0.44 15.72
CA VAL A 459 -1.66 -1.07 16.72
C VAL A 459 -2.23 -2.45 17.03
N ARG A 460 -1.60 -3.51 16.52
CA ARG A 460 -2.17 -4.87 16.52
C ARG A 460 -1.14 -5.89 17.01
N PRO A 461 -1.54 -6.94 17.76
CA PRO A 461 -0.67 -8.08 18.02
C PRO A 461 -0.40 -8.86 16.74
N TYR A 462 0.82 -9.34 16.56
CA TYR A 462 1.21 -10.17 15.42
C TYR A 462 2.45 -11.01 15.75
N ALA A 463 2.60 -12.15 15.08
CA ALA A 463 3.81 -12.98 15.15
C ALA A 463 4.89 -12.34 14.28
N ALA A 464 5.77 -11.54 14.90
CA ALA A 464 6.86 -10.85 14.20
C ALA A 464 7.90 -11.83 13.64
N LYS A 465 8.08 -12.98 14.30
CA LYS A 465 8.90 -14.09 13.82
C LYS A 465 8.20 -15.39 14.15
N THR A 466 8.06 -16.28 13.18
CA THR A 466 7.42 -17.58 13.36
C THR A 466 8.46 -18.69 13.19
N ALA A 467 8.59 -19.55 14.19
CA ALA A 467 9.49 -20.71 14.16
C ALA A 467 8.85 -21.89 13.41
N GLY A 468 8.57 -21.69 12.13
CA GLY A 468 7.80 -22.65 11.35
C GLY A 468 7.05 -22.01 10.19
N ASP A 469 6.07 -22.75 9.67
CA ASP A 469 5.25 -22.33 8.53
C ASP A 469 3.90 -21.80 9.03
N PRO A 470 3.64 -20.47 8.96
CA PRO A 470 2.42 -19.88 9.45
C PRO A 470 1.21 -20.31 8.62
N LYS A 471 0.09 -20.56 9.31
CA LYS A 471 -1.17 -21.02 8.70
C LYS A 471 -2.29 -20.02 8.86
N ASN A 472 -2.30 -19.27 9.97
CA ASN A 472 -3.29 -18.24 10.24
C ASN A 472 -2.75 -17.22 11.24
N ALA A 473 -3.20 -15.97 11.12
CA ALA A 473 -3.01 -14.91 12.11
C ALA A 473 -4.15 -13.88 11.94
N GLU A 474 -4.96 -13.67 12.97
CA GLU A 474 -6.04 -12.67 12.95
C GLU A 474 -6.17 -12.01 14.32
N PHE A 475 -6.38 -10.70 14.34
CA PHE A 475 -6.77 -9.98 15.55
C PHE A 475 -8.14 -9.31 15.39
N ASP A 476 -9.08 -9.71 16.26
CA ASP A 476 -10.35 -9.03 16.46
C ASP A 476 -10.14 -7.87 17.44
N ALA A 477 -9.97 -6.66 16.90
CA ALA A 477 -9.76 -5.46 17.70
C ALA A 477 -10.97 -5.08 18.58
N HIS A 478 -12.18 -5.49 18.21
CA HIS A 478 -13.37 -5.23 19.01
C HIS A 478 -13.38 -6.10 20.26
N GLN A 479 -13.00 -7.37 20.13
CA GLN A 479 -12.99 -8.33 21.24
C GLN A 479 -11.63 -8.43 21.94
N ALA A 480 -10.61 -7.74 21.43
CA ALA A 480 -9.21 -7.86 21.85
C ALA A 480 -8.73 -9.33 21.85
N ILE A 481 -9.06 -10.08 20.78
CA ILE A 481 -8.70 -11.50 20.61
C ILE A 481 -7.72 -11.64 19.45
N TYR A 482 -6.51 -12.10 19.74
CA TYR A 482 -5.52 -12.48 18.73
C TYR A 482 -5.41 -13.99 18.66
N LYS A 483 -5.40 -14.55 17.45
CA LYS A 483 -5.18 -15.98 17.21
C LYS A 483 -4.09 -16.15 16.17
N THR A 484 -3.19 -17.09 16.41
CA THR A 484 -2.24 -17.55 15.39
C THR A 484 -2.05 -19.06 15.43
N THR A 485 -1.85 -19.64 14.26
CA THR A 485 -1.56 -21.05 14.06
C THR A 485 -0.38 -21.19 13.11
N TYR A 486 0.56 -22.07 13.44
CA TYR A 486 1.69 -22.39 12.56
C TYR A 486 2.13 -23.84 12.74
N SER A 487 2.72 -24.41 11.69
CA SER A 487 3.39 -25.72 11.77
C SER A 487 4.80 -25.52 12.30
N ALA A 488 5.13 -26.14 13.43
CA ALA A 488 6.40 -25.97 14.11
C ALA A 488 7.58 -26.53 13.29
N SER A 489 8.65 -25.76 13.17
CA SER A 489 9.87 -26.20 12.47
C SER A 489 10.52 -27.41 13.16
N ASN A 490 11.12 -28.29 12.36
CA ASN A 490 12.00 -29.38 12.84
C ASN A 490 13.45 -28.92 13.10
N GLY A 491 13.73 -27.62 13.01
CA GLY A 491 15.05 -27.05 13.20
C GLY A 491 15.58 -27.18 14.64
N ASN A 492 16.90 -27.28 14.76
CA ASN A 492 17.58 -27.57 16.03
C ASN A 492 18.18 -26.36 16.77
N THR A 493 18.05 -25.17 16.19
CA THR A 493 18.54 -23.92 16.80
C THR A 493 17.49 -23.33 17.75
N GLU A 494 17.87 -22.32 18.52
CA GLU A 494 16.89 -21.55 19.31
C GLU A 494 15.97 -20.71 18.43
N ILE A 495 16.51 -20.07 17.39
CA ILE A 495 15.76 -19.26 16.43
C ILE A 495 14.71 -20.12 15.71
N SER A 496 15.11 -21.29 15.22
CA SER A 496 14.19 -22.22 14.54
C SER A 496 13.14 -22.83 15.46
N ARG A 497 13.18 -22.54 16.77
CA ARG A 497 12.24 -23.07 17.76
C ARG A 497 11.52 -22.02 18.57
N THR A 498 11.72 -20.74 18.29
CA THR A 498 11.14 -19.65 19.08
C THR A 498 10.34 -18.73 18.19
N THR A 499 9.02 -18.74 18.36
CA THR A 499 8.10 -17.76 17.76
C THR A 499 8.03 -16.55 18.67
N GLU A 500 8.20 -15.34 18.11
CA GLU A 500 8.11 -14.06 18.80
C GLU A 500 6.83 -13.33 18.39
N ILE A 501 5.92 -13.11 19.33
CA ILE A 501 4.66 -12.42 19.13
C ILE A 501 4.73 -11.06 19.81
N PHE A 502 4.47 -9.99 19.05
CA PHE A 502 4.27 -8.66 19.58
C PHE A 502 2.90 -8.57 20.28
N VAL A 503 2.89 -8.09 21.51
CA VAL A 503 1.69 -7.93 22.35
C VAL A 503 1.56 -6.46 22.77
N PRO A 504 0.75 -5.65 22.08
CA PRO A 504 0.69 -4.22 22.31
C PRO A 504 0.07 -3.87 23.67
N VAL A 505 0.72 -3.00 24.45
CA VAL A 505 0.16 -2.52 25.73
C VAL A 505 -1.21 -1.87 25.56
N TYR A 506 -1.46 -1.25 24.39
CA TYR A 506 -2.73 -0.62 24.05
C TYR A 506 -3.91 -1.56 24.27
N HIS A 507 -3.81 -2.82 23.84
CA HIS A 507 -4.93 -3.78 23.92
C HIS A 507 -4.93 -4.62 25.18
N TYR A 508 -3.75 -4.87 25.77
CA TYR A 508 -3.59 -5.91 26.80
C TYR A 508 -3.24 -5.39 28.20
N MET A 509 -2.45 -4.32 28.35
CA MET A 509 -1.94 -3.89 29.67
C MET A 509 -3.08 -3.46 30.61
N ARG A 510 -2.98 -3.76 31.91
CA ARG A 510 -4.03 -3.49 32.93
C ARG A 510 -5.40 -4.12 32.63
N ARG A 511 -5.43 -5.21 31.86
CA ARG A 511 -6.61 -6.05 31.66
C ARG A 511 -6.30 -7.46 32.11
N GLU A 512 -7.33 -8.21 32.46
CA GLU A 512 -7.20 -9.65 32.62
C GLU A 512 -6.97 -10.27 31.24
N VAL A 513 -5.88 -11.01 31.09
CA VAL A 513 -5.51 -11.67 29.84
C VAL A 513 -5.65 -13.18 30.01
N THR A 514 -6.37 -13.78 29.08
CA THR A 514 -6.46 -15.22 28.92
C THR A 514 -5.54 -15.64 27.76
N LEU A 515 -4.53 -16.44 28.07
CA LEU A 515 -3.66 -17.11 27.10
C LEU A 515 -4.05 -18.58 27.01
N THR A 516 -4.47 -19.00 25.82
CA THR A 516 -4.78 -20.41 25.49
C THR A 516 -3.83 -20.88 24.40
N TRP A 517 -3.40 -22.13 24.46
CA TRP A 517 -2.54 -22.71 23.44
C TRP A 517 -2.80 -24.20 23.28
N SER A 518 -2.45 -24.78 22.13
CA SER A 518 -2.49 -26.23 21.92
C SER A 518 -1.43 -26.69 20.94
N VAL A 519 -1.02 -27.95 21.09
CA VAL A 519 -0.14 -28.67 20.15
C VAL A 519 -0.93 -29.81 19.55
N VAL A 520 -1.13 -29.76 18.24
CA VAL A 520 -1.96 -30.72 17.49
C VAL A 520 -1.06 -31.48 16.51
N GLY A 521 -0.97 -32.80 16.69
CA GLY A 521 -0.27 -33.69 15.76
C GLY A 521 -1.17 -34.08 14.58
N ALA A 522 -0.67 -34.95 13.70
CA ALA A 522 -1.38 -35.33 12.47
C ALA A 522 -2.81 -35.88 12.68
N ASP A 523 -3.02 -36.73 13.71
CA ASP A 523 -4.29 -37.47 13.87
C ASP A 523 -5.04 -37.19 15.19
N LYS A 524 -4.49 -36.37 16.10
CA LYS A 524 -5.13 -35.97 17.37
C LYS A 524 -4.44 -34.77 18.01
N VAL A 525 -5.17 -34.07 18.89
CA VAL A 525 -4.56 -33.11 19.81
C VAL A 525 -3.56 -33.86 20.70
N VAL A 526 -2.29 -33.48 20.62
CA VAL A 526 -1.18 -34.11 21.35
C VAL A 526 -1.12 -33.55 22.76
N LEU A 527 -1.42 -32.26 22.91
CA LEU A 527 -1.49 -31.56 24.18
C LEU A 527 -2.41 -30.33 24.06
N GLU A 528 -3.48 -30.25 24.85
CA GLU A 528 -4.18 -28.98 25.08
C GLU A 528 -3.52 -28.27 26.26
N GLY A 529 -3.12 -27.02 26.03
CA GLY A 529 -2.63 -26.14 27.06
C GLY A 529 -3.75 -25.67 27.97
N SER A 530 -3.49 -25.63 29.27
CA SER A 530 -4.39 -25.06 30.26
C SER A 530 -4.68 -23.59 29.93
N THR A 531 -5.91 -23.12 30.18
CA THR A 531 -6.22 -21.68 30.16
C THR A 531 -5.36 -20.96 31.20
N HIS A 532 -4.42 -20.12 30.78
CA HIS A 532 -3.64 -19.28 31.69
C HIS A 532 -4.30 -17.91 31.80
N LYS A 533 -4.82 -17.59 32.98
CA LYS A 533 -5.34 -16.26 33.29
C LYS A 533 -4.34 -15.51 34.15
N PHE A 534 -3.99 -14.31 33.75
CA PHE A 534 -3.15 -13.43 34.53
C PHE A 534 -3.55 -11.98 34.31
N SER A 535 -3.37 -11.16 35.35
CA SER A 535 -3.56 -9.73 35.21
C SER A 535 -2.36 -9.13 34.50
N ALA A 536 -2.57 -8.49 33.35
CA ALA A 536 -1.55 -7.64 32.75
C ALA A 536 -1.38 -6.30 33.50
N ALA A 537 -2.00 -6.16 34.69
CA ALA A 537 -1.74 -5.09 35.64
C ALA A 537 -0.55 -5.41 36.58
N ASP A 538 -0.24 -6.69 36.80
CA ASP A 538 0.71 -7.13 37.84
C ASP A 538 2.18 -6.99 37.44
N ASP A 539 2.49 -6.44 36.27
CA ASP A 539 3.83 -6.04 35.82
C ASP A 539 4.90 -7.16 35.78
N ALA A 540 4.60 -8.34 36.31
CA ALA A 540 5.49 -9.47 36.44
C ALA A 540 5.41 -10.35 35.17
N PRO A 541 6.55 -10.71 34.58
CA PRO A 541 6.58 -11.66 33.48
C PRO A 541 5.90 -12.98 33.87
N PHE A 542 5.06 -13.51 32.99
CA PHE A 542 4.50 -14.84 33.12
C PHE A 542 5.42 -15.82 32.37
N THR A 543 5.89 -16.85 33.06
CA THR A 543 6.65 -17.94 32.43
C THR A 543 5.94 -19.25 32.69
N TYR A 544 5.70 -19.99 31.61
CA TYR A 544 5.24 -21.37 31.67
C TYR A 544 6.29 -22.27 31.05
N LYS A 545 6.77 -23.24 31.82
CA LYS A 545 7.60 -24.34 31.34
C LYS A 545 6.77 -25.59 31.54
N GLY A 546 6.13 -26.08 30.48
CA GLY A 546 5.12 -27.13 30.63
C GLY A 546 5.70 -28.43 31.20
N ASP A 547 4.94 -29.10 32.05
CA ASP A 547 5.34 -30.33 32.76
C ASP A 547 5.64 -31.53 31.82
N GLN A 548 5.29 -31.43 30.53
CA GLN A 548 5.50 -32.48 29.51
C GLN A 548 6.52 -32.13 28.42
N GLY A 549 7.11 -30.92 28.46
CA GLY A 549 8.21 -30.53 27.58
C GLY A 549 7.88 -30.41 26.10
N TYR A 550 6.68 -29.94 25.74
CA TYR A 550 6.32 -29.63 24.34
C TYR A 550 6.56 -28.15 23.99
N ILE A 551 6.19 -27.23 24.88
CA ILE A 551 6.42 -25.80 24.69
C ILE A 551 6.79 -25.12 26.01
N GLU A 552 7.49 -23.99 25.89
CA GLU A 552 7.71 -23.00 26.92
C GLU A 552 7.14 -21.65 26.45
N LEU A 553 6.51 -20.91 27.36
CA LEU A 553 5.95 -19.59 27.10
C LEU A 553 6.62 -18.57 28.00
N GLU A 554 7.03 -17.44 27.42
CA GLU A 554 7.54 -16.28 28.15
C GLU A 554 6.73 -15.05 27.71
N TYR A 555 5.84 -14.58 28.58
CA TYR A 555 5.05 -13.38 28.38
C TYR A 555 5.59 -12.23 29.21
N ASP A 556 5.82 -11.08 28.58
CA ASP A 556 6.28 -9.86 29.23
C ASP A 556 5.61 -8.66 28.56
N ILE A 557 4.60 -8.10 29.24
CA ILE A 557 3.84 -6.95 28.73
C ILE A 557 4.67 -5.66 28.68
N LYS A 558 5.69 -5.51 29.55
CA LYS A 558 6.57 -4.33 29.55
C LYS A 558 7.48 -4.34 28.33
N LYS A 559 7.89 -5.53 27.89
CA LYS A 559 8.60 -5.73 26.62
C LYS A 559 7.66 -5.86 25.42
N GLN A 560 6.34 -5.92 25.64
CA GLN A 560 5.32 -6.15 24.62
C GLN A 560 5.56 -7.44 23.83
N THR A 561 5.94 -8.52 24.53
CA THR A 561 6.33 -9.78 23.88
C THR A 561 5.66 -10.99 24.51
N LEU A 562 5.26 -11.94 23.66
CA LEU A 562 5.04 -13.34 24.01
C LEU A 562 5.98 -14.19 23.16
N LYS A 563 6.85 -14.95 23.80
CA LYS A 563 7.67 -15.97 23.13
C LYS A 563 7.05 -17.34 23.33
N VAL A 564 6.97 -18.10 22.24
CA VAL A 564 6.54 -19.49 22.23
C VAL A 564 7.69 -20.32 21.74
N LYS A 565 8.34 -21.03 22.65
CA LYS A 565 9.48 -21.89 22.35
C LYS A 565 9.03 -23.34 22.31
N HIS A 566 9.19 -24.02 21.19
CA HIS A 566 8.78 -25.43 21.06
C HIS A 566 9.96 -26.40 21.24
N ASP A 567 9.67 -27.56 21.81
CA ASP A 567 10.60 -28.68 21.89
C ASP A 567 10.63 -29.46 20.58
N ARG A 568 11.68 -30.26 20.37
CA ARG A 568 11.77 -31.18 19.24
C ARG A 568 10.59 -32.13 19.13
N LYS A 569 9.97 -32.52 20.26
CA LYS A 569 8.76 -33.36 20.26
C LYS A 569 7.55 -32.71 19.60
N ALA A 570 7.52 -31.38 19.55
CA ALA A 570 6.46 -30.61 18.90
C ALA A 570 6.78 -30.30 17.43
N ALA A 571 7.93 -30.75 16.90
CA ALA A 571 8.27 -30.54 15.50
C ALA A 571 7.16 -31.08 14.58
N GLU A 572 6.84 -30.33 13.52
CA GLU A 572 5.80 -30.64 12.53
C GLU A 572 4.36 -30.68 13.09
N CYS A 573 4.18 -30.46 14.39
CA CYS A 573 2.85 -30.26 14.98
C CYS A 573 2.35 -28.85 14.68
N LEU A 574 1.03 -28.70 14.62
CA LEU A 574 0.40 -27.39 14.62
C LEU A 574 0.40 -26.82 16.04
N ILE A 575 0.95 -25.62 16.19
CA ILE A 575 0.87 -24.84 17.43
C ILE A 575 -0.19 -23.77 17.24
N ASN A 576 -1.19 -23.77 18.11
CA ASN A 576 -2.20 -22.73 18.19
C ASN A 576 -1.95 -21.86 19.41
N VAL A 577 -2.11 -20.54 19.26
CA VAL A 577 -1.99 -19.56 20.34
C VAL A 577 -3.14 -18.58 20.23
N GLU A 578 -3.82 -18.33 21.35
CA GLU A 578 -4.87 -17.34 21.48
C GLU A 578 -4.59 -16.43 22.68
N LEU A 579 -4.63 -15.11 22.46
CA LEU A 579 -4.58 -14.08 23.49
C LEU A 579 -5.89 -13.31 23.50
N LYS A 580 -6.60 -13.32 24.63
CA LYS A 580 -7.84 -12.57 24.82
C LYS A 580 -7.73 -11.65 26.04
N ALA A 581 -7.99 -10.35 25.86
CA ALA A 581 -8.12 -9.42 26.98
C ALA A 581 -9.59 -9.25 27.38
N GLU A 582 -9.88 -9.20 28.67
CA GLU A 582 -11.19 -8.78 29.15
C GLU A 582 -11.41 -7.30 28.86
N LEU A 583 -12.49 -7.00 28.15
CA LEU A 583 -12.90 -5.64 27.81
C LEU A 583 -13.26 -4.89 29.10
N GLU A 584 -12.88 -3.62 29.19
CA GLU A 584 -13.32 -2.75 30.28
C GLU A 584 -14.86 -2.70 30.31
N PRO A 585 -15.51 -2.59 31.48
CA PRO A 585 -16.97 -2.68 31.62
C PRO A 585 -17.78 -1.74 30.70
N ASN A 586 -17.16 -0.64 30.24
CA ASN A 586 -17.76 0.34 29.33
C ASN A 586 -17.32 0.22 27.85
N THR A 587 -16.53 -0.79 27.50
CA THR A 587 -16.05 -1.08 26.14
C THR A 587 -16.79 -2.24 25.46
N GLY A 588 -17.76 -2.85 26.16
CA GLY A 588 -18.63 -3.88 25.60
C GLY A 588 -19.55 -3.34 24.49
N PRO A 589 -20.00 -4.20 23.56
CA PRO A 589 -20.95 -3.81 22.53
C PRO A 589 -22.26 -3.27 23.15
N TRP A 590 -22.54 -1.98 22.98
CA TRP A 590 -23.71 -1.31 23.60
C TRP A 590 -25.06 -1.66 22.93
N TRP A 591 -25.11 -2.59 21.97
CA TRP A 591 -26.34 -2.95 21.26
C TRP A 591 -27.41 -3.59 22.16
N GLY A 592 -27.01 -4.21 23.28
CA GLY A 592 -27.94 -4.80 24.25
C GLY A 592 -28.74 -3.79 25.08
N TRP A 593 -28.23 -2.57 25.29
CA TRP A 593 -28.86 -1.61 26.20
C TRP A 593 -29.93 -0.73 25.53
N ARG A 594 -29.91 -0.62 24.19
CA ARG A 594 -30.94 0.12 23.44
C ARG A 594 -32.27 -0.63 23.40
N TRP A 595 -32.24 -1.97 23.30
CA TRP A 595 -33.45 -2.80 23.38
C TRP A 595 -34.06 -2.79 24.78
N ALA A 596 -33.22 -2.87 25.84
CA ALA A 596 -33.71 -2.78 27.22
C ALA A 596 -34.30 -1.40 27.55
N ARG A 597 -33.68 -0.30 27.09
CA ARG A 597 -34.25 1.05 27.28
C ARG A 597 -35.50 1.31 26.42
N MET A 598 -35.60 0.77 25.21
CA MET A 598 -36.83 0.85 24.41
C MET A 598 -37.98 0.04 25.02
N PHE A 599 -37.70 -1.12 25.65
CA PHE A 599 -38.75 -1.93 26.28
C PHE A 599 -39.13 -1.48 27.69
N PHE A 600 -38.18 -1.04 28.52
CA PHE A 600 -38.46 -0.65 29.91
C PHE A 600 -38.68 0.85 30.13
N GLY A 601 -38.35 1.71 29.15
CA GLY A 601 -38.64 3.15 29.19
C GLY A 601 -40.10 3.51 28.90
N SER A 602 -40.96 2.52 28.69
CA SER A 602 -42.40 2.70 28.44
C SER A 602 -43.27 2.39 29.68
N PHE A 603 -42.68 2.09 30.84
CA PHE A 603 -43.41 1.70 32.06
C PHE A 603 -42.93 2.37 33.37
N LEU A 604 -42.14 3.44 33.27
CA LEU A 604 -41.80 4.37 34.36
C LEU A 604 -41.81 5.78 33.79
#